data_AF-K0V4P5-F1
#
_entry.id   AF-K0V4P5-F1
#
_cell.length_a   1.000
_cell.length_b   1.000
_cell.length_c   1.000
_cell.angle_alpha   90.00
_cell.angle_beta   90.00
_cell.angle_gamma   90.00
#
_symmetry.space_group_name_H-M   'P 1'
#
loop_
_entity.id
_entity.type
_entity.pdbx_description
1 polymer ?
#
loop_
_entity_poly.entity_id
_entity_poly.type
_entity_poly.pdbx_seq_one_letter_code
_entity_poly.pdbx_strand_id
1 'polypeptide(L)'
;RSTGWRPDPTARHEGRYFVTGHPTNRVRDGRTASNDPDGGRMLPDYLELKTSGIRATWLGTTAAAAIIVMAAAVVWVLLVAGRRPPPPPEAGYLAALKDAGLSDQFNSEANAVAHGRQVCRHLEDGEPQQGLLADKLAVDAFCPNFSQGFHILEKAKVTGTFVLTDNSGAEGIVSDGTKCQGANGYADVNAGTPVTVKNGKGEVLAATTLGPGKSGNANCTFTFTVALTEGQDRYVLSVGRRGEFSYSFEQLVAKGILMQLGQ
;
A
#
# COMPACT_ATOMS: atom_id res chain seq x y z
N ARG A 1 -5.68 16.06 -73.02
CA ARG A 1 -6.25 14.73 -73.38
C ARG A 1 -6.96 14.18 -72.15
N SER A 2 -8.27 13.92 -72.20
CA SER A 2 -9.07 13.54 -71.02
C SER A 2 -9.19 12.02 -70.88
N THR A 3 -9.05 11.55 -69.63
CA THR A 3 -9.38 10.19 -69.19
C THR A 3 -10.89 10.05 -69.06
N GLY A 4 -11.47 8.95 -69.54
CA GLY A 4 -12.91 8.70 -69.44
C GLY A 4 -13.45 7.76 -70.51
N TRP A 5 -14.76 7.50 -70.44
CA TRP A 5 -15.48 6.66 -71.39
C TRP A 5 -15.75 7.39 -72.70
N ARG A 6 -15.52 6.72 -73.83
CA ARG A 6 -15.84 7.19 -75.18
C ARG A 6 -16.47 6.04 -75.98
N PRO A 7 -17.17 6.32 -77.10
CA PRO A 7 -17.63 5.26 -78.00
C PRO A 7 -16.45 4.35 -78.39
N ASP A 8 -16.65 3.03 -78.38
CA ASP A 8 -15.58 2.08 -78.71
C ASP A 8 -15.21 2.22 -80.18
N PRO A 9 -13.95 2.59 -80.52
CA PRO A 9 -13.55 2.72 -81.93
C PRO A 9 -13.60 1.40 -82.71
N THR A 10 -13.61 0.26 -82.01
CA THR A 10 -13.74 -1.07 -82.64
C THR A 10 -15.19 -1.47 -82.93
N ALA A 11 -16.17 -0.70 -82.44
CA ALA A 11 -17.61 -0.99 -82.52
C ALA A 11 -18.03 -2.37 -81.97
N ARG A 12 -17.17 -3.03 -81.17
CA ARG A 12 -17.48 -4.31 -80.50
C ARG A 12 -18.31 -4.11 -79.23
N HIS A 13 -18.19 -2.93 -78.61
CA HIS A 13 -18.87 -2.53 -77.39
C HIS A 13 -19.42 -1.11 -77.49
N GLU A 14 -20.36 -0.73 -76.63
CA GLU A 14 -20.94 0.62 -76.62
C GLU A 14 -19.92 1.70 -76.22
N GLY A 15 -18.96 1.36 -75.37
CA GLY A 15 -17.90 2.31 -74.99
C GLY A 15 -16.60 1.65 -74.53
N ARG A 16 -15.49 2.35 -74.74
CA ARG A 16 -14.15 1.99 -74.29
C ARG A 16 -13.59 3.07 -73.36
N TYR A 17 -12.89 2.64 -72.32
CA TYR A 17 -12.27 3.55 -71.37
C TYR A 17 -10.90 4.01 -71.88
N PHE A 18 -10.66 5.31 -71.86
CA PHE A 18 -9.41 5.93 -72.25
C PHE A 18 -8.68 6.47 -71.03
N VAL A 19 -7.37 6.25 -70.95
CA VAL A 19 -6.48 6.82 -69.94
C VAL A 19 -5.52 7.77 -70.64
N THR A 20 -5.52 9.05 -70.26
CA THR A 20 -4.68 10.11 -70.86
C THR A 20 -4.76 10.22 -72.39
N GLY A 21 -5.88 9.75 -72.98
CA GLY A 21 -6.11 9.72 -74.42
C GLY A 21 -5.76 8.38 -75.10
N HIS A 22 -5.23 7.40 -74.37
CA HIS A 22 -4.91 6.06 -74.87
C HIS A 22 -6.05 5.08 -74.59
N PRO A 23 -6.48 4.26 -75.56
CA PRO A 23 -7.53 3.26 -75.36
C PRO A 23 -7.05 2.14 -74.44
N THR A 24 -7.95 1.61 -73.61
CA THR A 24 -7.64 0.48 -72.72
C THR A 24 -8.41 -0.79 -73.08
N ASN A 25 -8.08 -1.91 -72.45
CA ASN A 25 -8.85 -3.16 -72.54
C ASN A 25 -10.22 -3.07 -71.83
N ARG A 26 -10.52 -2.01 -71.08
CA ARG A 26 -11.78 -1.89 -70.34
C ARG A 26 -12.88 -1.33 -71.22
N VAL A 27 -13.96 -2.10 -71.39
CA VAL A 27 -15.11 -1.79 -72.23
C VAL A 27 -16.40 -1.79 -71.42
N ARG A 28 -17.47 -1.21 -71.97
CA ARG A 28 -18.80 -1.24 -71.37
C ARG A 28 -19.88 -1.44 -72.44
N ASP A 29 -20.91 -2.17 -72.04
CA ASP A 29 -22.19 -2.28 -72.74
C ASP A 29 -23.30 -1.91 -71.74
N GLY A 30 -23.97 -0.80 -71.98
CA GLY A 30 -24.89 -0.16 -71.05
C GLY A 30 -24.21 0.20 -69.73
N ARG A 31 -24.63 -0.46 -68.65
CA ARG A 31 -24.11 -0.27 -67.29
C ARG A 31 -23.05 -1.29 -66.89
N THR A 32 -22.79 -2.30 -67.71
CA THR A 32 -21.88 -3.41 -67.38
C THR A 32 -20.50 -3.13 -67.96
N ALA A 33 -19.46 -3.19 -67.13
CA ALA A 33 -18.08 -3.06 -67.58
C ALA A 33 -17.39 -4.43 -67.59
N SER A 34 -16.63 -4.71 -68.65
CA SER A 34 -15.85 -5.93 -68.84
C SER A 34 -14.48 -5.60 -69.45
N ASN A 35 -13.68 -6.61 -69.76
CA ASN A 35 -12.43 -6.43 -70.47
C ASN A 35 -12.47 -7.15 -71.83
N ASP A 36 -12.07 -6.42 -72.87
CA ASP A 36 -11.92 -6.90 -74.25
C ASP A 36 -10.46 -6.63 -74.69
N PRO A 37 -9.52 -7.50 -74.27
CA PRO A 37 -8.11 -7.38 -74.66
C PRO A 37 -7.92 -7.57 -76.16
N ASP A 38 -8.75 -8.40 -76.81
CA ASP A 38 -8.67 -8.66 -78.24
C ASP A 38 -9.05 -7.43 -79.08
N GLY A 39 -10.14 -6.72 -78.75
CA GLY A 39 -10.43 -5.44 -79.39
C GLY A 39 -9.46 -4.33 -78.97
N GLY A 40 -8.90 -4.38 -77.76
CA GLY A 40 -7.84 -3.47 -77.33
C GLY A 40 -6.61 -3.54 -78.25
N ARG A 41 -6.17 -4.74 -78.62
CA ARG A 41 -5.02 -4.98 -79.51
C ARG A 41 -5.23 -4.50 -80.95
N MET A 42 -6.45 -4.22 -81.36
CA MET A 42 -6.76 -3.65 -82.69
C MET A 42 -6.50 -2.14 -82.76
N LEU A 43 -6.27 -1.48 -81.62
CA LEU A 43 -6.14 -0.02 -81.55
C LEU A 43 -4.68 0.41 -81.41
N PRO A 44 -4.27 1.51 -82.08
CA PRO A 44 -2.95 2.09 -81.88
C PRO A 44 -2.81 2.64 -80.45
N ASP A 45 -1.61 2.50 -79.90
CA ASP A 45 -1.24 2.96 -78.55
C ASP A 45 -2.14 2.43 -77.41
N TYR A 46 -2.58 1.17 -77.51
CA TYR A 46 -3.42 0.54 -76.48
C TYR A 46 -2.66 0.28 -75.17
N LEU A 47 -3.37 0.42 -74.04
CA LEU A 47 -2.87 0.11 -72.69
C LEU A 47 -3.67 -1.02 -72.04
N GLU A 48 -3.01 -2.14 -71.74
CA GLU A 48 -3.64 -3.26 -71.05
C GLU A 48 -3.69 -3.02 -69.53
N LEU A 49 -4.90 -2.85 -68.98
CA LEU A 49 -5.11 -2.75 -67.53
C LEU A 49 -5.25 -4.16 -66.94
N LYS A 50 -4.31 -4.53 -66.06
CA LYS A 50 -4.37 -5.80 -65.33
C LYS A 50 -5.46 -5.69 -64.24
N THR A 51 -6.45 -6.59 -64.26
CA THR A 51 -7.44 -6.65 -63.18
C THR A 51 -6.76 -7.15 -61.91
N SER A 52 -6.84 -6.39 -60.82
CA SER A 52 -6.58 -6.90 -59.47
C SER A 52 -7.72 -7.83 -59.06
N GLY A 53 -7.66 -9.08 -59.53
CA GLY A 53 -8.53 -10.14 -59.04
C GLY A 53 -8.15 -10.46 -57.60
N ILE A 54 -9.02 -10.13 -56.65
CA ILE A 54 -8.88 -10.54 -55.25
C ILE A 54 -9.10 -12.05 -55.19
N ARG A 55 -8.02 -12.84 -55.33
CA ARG A 55 -8.04 -14.27 -54.99
C ARG A 55 -8.04 -14.38 -53.47
N ALA A 56 -9.17 -14.81 -52.92
CA ALA A 56 -9.30 -15.17 -51.52
C ALA A 56 -8.44 -16.42 -51.22
N THR A 57 -7.31 -16.23 -50.55
CA THR A 57 -6.52 -17.29 -49.94
C THR A 57 -7.11 -17.66 -48.58
N TRP A 58 -8.13 -18.50 -48.60
CA TRP A 58 -8.49 -19.33 -47.44
C TRP A 58 -7.53 -20.51 -47.40
N LEU A 59 -6.55 -20.51 -46.48
CA LEU A 59 -5.89 -21.72 -45.93
C LEU A 59 -4.76 -21.41 -44.89
N GLY A 60 -4.72 -20.22 -44.28
CA GLY A 60 -3.69 -19.86 -43.29
C GLY A 60 -4.19 -19.17 -42.02
N THR A 61 -5.47 -19.29 -41.67
CA THR A 61 -6.17 -18.43 -40.70
C THR A 61 -6.67 -19.15 -39.43
N THR A 62 -6.00 -20.20 -38.95
CA THR A 62 -6.34 -20.75 -37.62
C THR A 62 -5.37 -20.28 -36.54
N ALA A 63 -4.06 -20.35 -36.77
CA ALA A 63 -3.07 -19.91 -35.79
C ALA A 63 -3.07 -18.38 -35.59
N ALA A 64 -3.10 -17.60 -36.67
CA ALA A 64 -3.09 -16.14 -36.58
C ALA A 64 -4.40 -15.58 -35.99
N ALA A 65 -5.55 -16.19 -36.33
CA ALA A 65 -6.83 -15.80 -35.76
C ALA A 65 -6.91 -16.12 -34.27
N ALA A 66 -6.40 -17.27 -33.82
CA ALA A 66 -6.34 -17.62 -32.40
C ALA A 66 -5.49 -16.64 -31.59
N ILE A 67 -4.32 -16.23 -32.12
CA ILE A 67 -3.45 -15.24 -31.45
C ILE A 67 -4.16 -13.88 -31.36
N ILE A 68 -4.81 -13.41 -32.43
CA ILE A 68 -5.53 -12.14 -32.43
C ILE A 68 -6.72 -12.18 -31.46
N VAL A 69 -7.47 -13.27 -31.40
CA VAL A 69 -8.59 -13.44 -30.47
C VAL A 69 -8.10 -13.49 -29.02
N MET A 70 -6.99 -14.19 -28.73
CA MET A 70 -6.39 -14.22 -27.40
C MET A 70 -5.85 -12.85 -26.99
N ALA A 71 -5.17 -12.14 -27.89
CA ALA A 71 -4.69 -10.78 -27.64
C ALA A 71 -5.86 -9.81 -27.43
N ALA A 72 -6.91 -9.89 -28.24
CA ALA A 72 -8.13 -9.10 -28.08
C ALA A 72 -8.85 -9.44 -26.77
N ALA A 73 -8.88 -10.71 -26.35
CA ALA A 73 -9.45 -11.13 -25.08
C ALA A 73 -8.64 -10.61 -23.89
N VAL A 74 -7.30 -10.68 -23.95
CA VAL A 74 -6.41 -10.11 -22.90
C VAL A 74 -6.57 -8.59 -22.83
N VAL A 75 -6.54 -7.90 -23.98
CA VAL A 75 -6.77 -6.45 -24.05
C VAL A 75 -8.16 -6.09 -23.54
N TRP A 76 -9.19 -6.88 -23.87
CA TRP A 76 -10.54 -6.68 -23.38
C TRP A 76 -10.63 -6.92 -21.86
N VAL A 77 -10.01 -7.98 -21.33
CA VAL A 77 -9.93 -8.23 -19.88
C VAL A 77 -9.21 -7.09 -19.17
N LEU A 78 -8.08 -6.59 -19.70
CA LEU A 78 -7.36 -5.45 -19.13
C LEU A 78 -8.18 -4.15 -19.19
N LEU A 79 -8.86 -3.89 -20.31
CA LEU A 79 -9.75 -2.74 -20.46
C LEU A 79 -11.00 -2.83 -19.57
N VAL A 80 -11.54 -4.04 -19.34
CA VAL A 80 -12.68 -4.26 -18.44
C VAL A 80 -12.25 -4.17 -16.98
N ALA A 81 -11.08 -4.70 -16.62
CA ALA A 81 -10.51 -4.57 -15.29
C ALA A 81 -10.23 -3.10 -14.95
N GLY A 82 -9.66 -2.33 -15.89
CA GLY A 82 -9.43 -0.90 -15.72
C GLY A 82 -10.70 -0.03 -15.74
N ARG A 83 -11.84 -0.57 -16.18
CA ARG A 83 -13.15 0.11 -16.15
C ARG A 83 -13.97 -0.19 -14.90
N ARG A 84 -13.57 -1.16 -14.08
CA ARG A 84 -14.25 -1.38 -12.80
C ARG A 84 -13.95 -0.17 -11.91
N PRO A 85 -14.97 0.53 -11.38
CA PRO A 85 -14.71 1.54 -10.38
C PRO A 85 -13.92 0.87 -9.24
N PRO A 86 -12.90 1.53 -8.69
CA PRO A 86 -12.19 0.99 -7.55
C PRO A 86 -13.20 0.65 -6.46
N PRO A 87 -13.01 -0.46 -5.72
CA PRO A 87 -13.89 -0.76 -4.60
C PRO A 87 -13.96 0.45 -3.67
N PRO A 88 -15.10 0.66 -3.00
CA PRO A 88 -15.23 1.76 -2.04
C PRO A 88 -14.07 1.67 -1.03
N PRO A 89 -13.46 2.80 -0.63
CA PRO A 89 -12.25 2.81 0.19
C PRO A 89 -12.41 2.02 1.49
N GLU A 90 -13.63 1.94 2.03
CA GLU A 90 -14.00 1.11 3.18
C GLU A 90 -13.72 -0.38 2.96
N ALA A 91 -14.06 -0.91 1.79
CA ALA A 91 -13.85 -2.32 1.49
C ALA A 91 -12.35 -2.65 1.40
N GLY A 92 -11.56 -1.76 0.81
CA GLY A 92 -10.10 -1.88 0.79
C GLY A 92 -9.50 -1.80 2.19
N TYR A 93 -9.96 -0.85 3.00
CA TYR A 93 -9.52 -0.68 4.38
C TYR A 93 -9.82 -1.90 5.27
N LEU A 94 -11.06 -2.40 5.23
CA LEU A 94 -11.47 -3.58 6.01
C LEU A 94 -10.71 -4.84 5.60
N ALA A 95 -10.47 -5.02 4.29
CA ALA A 95 -9.62 -6.10 3.81
C ALA A 95 -8.18 -5.98 4.32
N ALA A 96 -7.60 -4.78 4.27
CA ALA A 96 -6.24 -4.54 4.76
C ALA A 96 -6.12 -4.76 6.28
N LEU A 97 -7.12 -4.35 7.08
CA LEU A 97 -7.17 -4.64 8.52
C LEU A 97 -7.20 -6.15 8.78
N LYS A 98 -7.99 -6.90 7.99
CA LYS A 98 -8.08 -8.36 8.11
C LYS A 98 -6.75 -9.03 7.77
N ASP A 99 -6.12 -8.64 6.68
CA ASP A 99 -4.84 -9.19 6.24
C ASP A 99 -3.72 -8.88 7.24
N ALA A 100 -3.78 -7.72 7.91
CA ALA A 100 -2.86 -7.34 8.97
C ALA A 100 -3.19 -7.96 10.34
N GLY A 101 -4.29 -8.73 10.47
CA GLY A 101 -4.72 -9.31 11.74
C GLY A 101 -5.19 -8.28 12.78
N LEU A 102 -5.68 -7.13 12.33
CA LEU A 102 -6.10 -6.00 13.18
C LEU A 102 -7.62 -5.89 13.34
N SER A 103 -8.39 -6.78 12.70
CA SER A 103 -9.87 -6.75 12.78
C SER A 103 -10.39 -6.82 14.22
N ASP A 104 -9.72 -7.57 15.10
CA ASP A 104 -10.14 -7.76 16.50
C ASP A 104 -9.92 -6.51 17.38
N GLN A 105 -9.28 -5.45 16.86
CA GLN A 105 -9.13 -4.18 17.58
C GLN A 105 -10.43 -3.36 17.60
N PHE A 106 -11.40 -3.71 16.75
CA PHE A 106 -12.65 -2.99 16.60
C PHE A 106 -13.84 -3.88 16.92
N ASN A 107 -14.80 -3.36 17.67
CA ASN A 107 -16.01 -4.11 18.01
C ASN A 107 -16.93 -4.41 16.81
N SER A 108 -16.73 -3.72 15.68
CA SER A 108 -17.45 -3.96 14.42
C SER A 108 -16.73 -3.31 13.23
N GLU A 109 -17.04 -3.75 12.00
CA GLU A 109 -16.54 -3.12 10.77
C GLU A 109 -16.97 -1.64 10.66
N ALA A 110 -18.19 -1.31 11.10
CA ALA A 110 -18.68 0.06 11.13
C ALA A 110 -17.83 0.95 12.06
N ASN A 111 -17.43 0.44 13.22
CA ASN A 111 -16.55 1.16 14.15
C ASN A 111 -15.13 1.32 13.56
N ALA A 112 -14.62 0.31 12.86
CA ALA A 112 -13.33 0.41 12.18
C ALA A 112 -13.37 1.52 11.12
N VAL A 113 -14.38 1.54 10.26
CA VAL A 113 -14.54 2.60 9.23
C VAL A 113 -14.72 3.97 9.87
N ALA A 114 -15.51 4.08 10.94
CA ALA A 114 -15.70 5.35 11.67
C ALA A 114 -14.38 5.86 12.27
N HIS A 115 -13.59 4.97 12.88
CA HIS A 115 -12.25 5.26 13.38
C HIS A 115 -11.33 5.73 12.24
N GLY A 116 -11.26 5.00 11.13
CA GLY A 116 -10.40 5.36 10.01
C GLY A 116 -10.74 6.72 9.39
N ARG A 117 -12.03 7.06 9.30
CA ARG A 117 -12.49 8.40 8.87
C ARG A 117 -12.18 9.48 9.91
N GLN A 118 -12.16 9.14 11.20
CA GLN A 118 -11.78 10.07 12.26
C GLN A 118 -10.28 10.39 12.22
N VAL A 119 -9.43 9.40 11.95
CA VAL A 119 -7.98 9.60 11.78
C VAL A 119 -7.71 10.69 10.73
N CYS A 120 -8.34 10.58 9.56
CA CYS A 120 -8.17 11.59 8.51
C CYS A 120 -8.63 12.99 8.90
N ARG A 121 -9.74 13.11 9.66
CA ARG A 121 -10.20 14.41 10.18
C ARG A 121 -9.18 15.03 11.13
N HIS A 122 -8.61 14.24 12.05
CA HIS A 122 -7.57 14.75 12.96
C HIS A 122 -6.33 15.25 12.20
N LEU A 123 -5.93 14.57 11.12
CA LEU A 123 -4.80 15.00 10.27
C LEU A 123 -5.12 16.30 9.51
N GLU A 124 -6.35 16.45 9.02
CA GLU A 124 -6.83 17.70 8.41
C GLU A 124 -6.87 18.87 9.41
N ASP A 125 -7.15 18.58 10.68
CA ASP A 125 -7.13 19.54 11.79
C ASP A 125 -5.70 19.90 12.27
N GLY A 126 -4.67 19.25 11.72
CA GLY A 126 -3.26 19.56 11.97
C GLY A 126 -2.59 18.76 13.09
N GLU A 127 -3.19 17.65 13.54
CA GLU A 127 -2.52 16.70 14.44
C GLU A 127 -1.27 16.09 13.79
N PRO A 128 -0.29 15.63 14.59
CA PRO A 128 0.91 14.97 14.06
C PRO A 128 0.55 13.79 13.14
N GLN A 129 1.25 13.69 12.00
CA GLN A 129 1.08 12.60 11.03
C GLN A 129 1.72 11.30 11.53
N GLN A 130 1.19 10.75 12.62
CA GLN A 130 1.66 9.54 13.23
C GLN A 130 0.51 8.75 13.88
N GLY A 131 0.69 7.45 14.01
CA GLY A 131 -0.29 6.59 14.67
C GLY A 131 0.08 5.12 14.57
N LEU A 132 -0.83 4.25 14.97
CA LEU A 132 -0.61 2.80 14.89
C LEU A 132 -0.77 2.29 13.45
N LEU A 133 -0.41 1.02 13.21
CA LEU A 133 -0.56 0.39 11.90
C LEU A 133 -2.01 0.48 11.36
N ALA A 134 -3.01 0.35 12.23
CA ALA A 134 -4.42 0.51 11.85
C ALA A 134 -4.73 1.93 11.32
N ASP A 135 -4.08 2.95 11.89
CA ASP A 135 -4.23 4.35 11.47
C ASP A 135 -3.54 4.58 10.13
N LYS A 136 -2.36 3.98 9.92
CA LYS A 136 -1.68 4.00 8.62
C LYS A 136 -2.55 3.41 7.51
N LEU A 137 -3.18 2.26 7.75
CA LEU A 137 -4.10 1.65 6.78
C LEU A 137 -5.33 2.53 6.51
N ALA A 138 -5.81 3.25 7.53
CA ALA A 138 -6.90 4.21 7.36
C ALA A 138 -6.47 5.40 6.51
N VAL A 139 -5.26 5.94 6.75
CA VAL A 139 -4.69 7.05 5.96
C VAL A 139 -4.52 6.64 4.50
N ASP A 140 -4.01 5.44 4.25
CA ASP A 140 -3.81 4.92 2.89
C ASP A 140 -5.15 4.78 2.14
N ALA A 141 -6.24 4.44 2.84
CA ALA A 141 -7.55 4.25 2.24
C ALA A 141 -8.37 5.54 2.09
N PHE A 142 -8.38 6.40 3.11
CA PHE A 142 -9.33 7.51 3.22
C PHE A 142 -8.71 8.90 2.96
N CYS A 143 -7.42 9.08 3.19
CA CYS A 143 -6.73 10.37 3.00
C CYS A 143 -5.28 10.17 2.52
N PRO A 144 -5.08 9.62 1.32
CA PRO A 144 -3.77 9.19 0.82
C PRO A 144 -2.74 10.32 0.69
N ASN A 145 -3.16 11.59 0.70
CA ASN A 145 -2.25 12.74 0.72
C ASN A 145 -1.33 12.78 1.95
N PHE A 146 -1.76 12.19 3.08
CA PHE A 146 -0.94 12.08 4.30
C PHE A 146 -0.14 10.77 4.35
N SER A 147 -0.36 9.85 3.41
CA SER A 147 0.23 8.50 3.44
C SER A 147 1.76 8.52 3.46
N GLN A 148 2.39 9.36 2.63
CA GLN A 148 3.84 9.39 2.47
C GLN A 148 4.58 9.87 3.73
N GLY A 149 3.98 10.78 4.49
CA GLY A 149 4.58 11.37 5.70
C GLY A 149 4.16 10.69 7.00
N PHE A 150 3.25 9.70 6.93
CA PHE A 150 2.67 9.09 8.12
C PHE A 150 3.66 8.14 8.82
N HIS A 151 4.03 8.48 10.06
CA HIS A 151 4.92 7.67 10.90
C HIS A 151 4.13 6.60 11.66
N ILE A 152 4.55 5.33 11.52
CA ILE A 152 3.94 4.23 12.26
C ILE A 152 4.63 4.10 13.60
N LEU A 153 3.89 4.37 14.68
CA LEU A 153 4.40 4.30 16.04
C LEU A 153 4.76 2.87 16.43
N GLU A 154 5.98 2.70 16.92
CA GLU A 154 6.46 1.42 17.41
C GLU A 154 5.85 1.06 18.77
N LYS A 155 5.53 -0.22 18.97
CA LYS A 155 5.16 -0.78 20.28
C LYS A 155 6.30 -1.64 20.80
N ALA A 156 6.78 -1.34 22.01
CA ALA A 156 7.86 -2.08 22.63
C ALA A 156 7.46 -2.59 24.03
N LYS A 157 7.90 -3.80 24.37
CA LYS A 157 7.91 -4.31 25.74
C LYS A 157 9.30 -4.05 26.31
N VAL A 158 9.39 -3.09 27.22
CA VAL A 158 10.66 -2.66 27.80
C VAL A 158 10.81 -3.30 29.18
N THR A 159 11.94 -3.99 29.38
CA THR A 159 12.31 -4.53 30.69
C THR A 159 13.13 -3.50 31.45
N GLY A 160 12.78 -3.30 32.72
CA GLY A 160 13.45 -2.40 33.62
C GLY A 160 14.03 -3.10 34.83
N THR A 161 15.09 -2.49 35.36
CA THR A 161 15.76 -2.89 36.59
C THR A 161 15.76 -1.70 37.54
N PHE A 162 15.26 -1.93 38.75
CA PHE A 162 15.33 -1.00 39.86
C PHE A 162 16.27 -1.58 40.91
N VAL A 163 17.34 -0.86 41.24
CA VAL A 163 18.33 -1.29 42.24
C VAL A 163 18.23 -0.38 43.45
N LEU A 164 17.87 -0.97 44.58
CA LEU A 164 17.99 -0.34 45.89
C LEU A 164 19.38 -0.68 46.45
N THR A 165 20.17 0.30 46.86
CA THR A 165 21.48 0.11 47.50
C THR A 165 21.47 0.59 48.94
N ASP A 166 22.22 -0.09 49.80
CA ASP A 166 22.49 0.36 51.17
C ASP A 166 23.98 0.15 51.47
N ASN A 167 24.79 1.17 51.17
CA ASN A 167 26.22 1.17 51.46
C ASN A 167 26.56 1.88 52.78
N SER A 168 25.54 2.43 53.45
CA SER A 168 25.69 3.30 54.62
C SER A 168 25.53 2.58 55.96
N GLY A 169 25.17 1.30 55.95
CA GLY A 169 24.84 0.55 57.16
C GLY A 169 23.53 1.01 57.80
N ALA A 170 22.63 1.61 57.02
CA ALA A 170 21.34 2.12 57.50
C ALA A 170 20.27 1.01 57.64
N GLU A 171 20.64 -0.23 57.36
CA GLU A 171 19.76 -1.41 57.34
C GLU A 171 18.51 -1.15 56.47
N GLY A 172 18.70 -0.42 55.37
CA GLY A 172 17.65 -0.03 54.43
C GLY A 172 17.16 -1.19 53.56
N ILE A 173 17.79 -2.36 53.68
CA ILE A 173 17.45 -3.58 52.96
C ILE A 173 17.35 -4.73 53.98
N VAL A 174 16.22 -5.44 53.94
CA VAL A 174 16.07 -6.73 54.63
C VAL A 174 16.18 -7.85 53.59
N SER A 175 16.95 -8.89 53.91
CA SER A 175 17.20 -10.03 53.03
C SER A 175 17.07 -11.36 53.78
N ASP A 176 16.52 -12.37 53.11
CA ASP A 176 16.47 -13.76 53.58
C ASP A 176 17.61 -14.63 53.02
N GLY A 177 18.57 -14.01 52.33
CA GLY A 177 19.67 -14.66 51.62
C GLY A 177 19.40 -14.92 50.14
N THR A 178 18.15 -14.87 49.68
CA THR A 178 17.78 -15.02 48.26
C THR A 178 16.91 -13.89 47.75
N LYS A 179 15.91 -13.51 48.54
CA LYS A 179 15.00 -12.40 48.30
C LYS A 179 15.35 -11.26 49.24
N CYS A 180 14.97 -10.08 48.80
CA CYS A 180 15.14 -8.88 49.59
C CYS A 180 14.00 -7.91 49.33
N GLN A 181 13.85 -6.98 50.24
CA GLN A 181 12.97 -5.82 50.08
C GLN A 181 13.56 -4.64 50.84
N GLY A 182 13.04 -3.45 50.58
CA GLY A 182 13.37 -2.28 51.37
C GLY A 182 12.89 -2.41 52.80
N ALA A 183 13.65 -1.83 53.71
CA ALA A 183 13.38 -1.74 55.14
C ALA A 183 13.59 -0.29 55.59
N ASN A 184 13.17 0.02 56.82
CA ASN A 184 13.31 1.35 57.42
C ASN A 184 12.81 2.47 56.47
N GLY A 185 13.71 3.39 56.11
CA GLY A 185 13.43 4.49 55.19
C GLY A 185 13.05 4.09 53.76
N TYR A 186 13.06 2.79 53.42
CA TYR A 186 12.67 2.22 52.11
C TYR A 186 11.60 1.13 52.23
N ALA A 187 10.89 1.01 53.36
CA ALA A 187 9.91 -0.07 53.58
C ALA A 187 8.75 -0.13 52.55
N ASP A 188 8.53 0.94 51.79
CA ASP A 188 7.58 1.02 50.68
C ASP A 188 8.10 0.43 49.35
N VAL A 189 9.35 -0.02 49.30
CA VAL A 189 9.99 -0.66 48.14
C VAL A 189 10.01 -2.18 48.35
N ASN A 190 9.09 -2.89 47.71
CA ASN A 190 8.94 -4.33 47.78
C ASN A 190 8.35 -4.89 46.49
N ALA A 191 8.21 -6.21 46.43
CA ALA A 191 7.47 -6.86 45.36
C ALA A 191 6.01 -6.37 45.40
N GLY A 192 5.52 -5.81 44.29
CA GLY A 192 4.21 -5.18 44.24
C GLY A 192 4.22 -3.64 44.32
N THR A 193 5.36 -3.00 44.64
CA THR A 193 5.45 -1.53 44.56
C THR A 193 5.10 -1.06 43.14
N PRO A 194 4.17 -0.10 43.00
CA PRO A 194 3.70 0.32 41.68
C PRO A 194 4.82 1.03 40.91
N VAL A 195 4.92 0.71 39.63
CA VAL A 195 5.75 1.42 38.66
C VAL A 195 4.82 2.09 37.66
N THR A 196 4.87 3.41 37.57
CA THR A 196 4.01 4.18 36.67
C THR A 196 4.86 4.90 35.64
N VAL A 197 4.42 4.86 34.38
CA VAL A 197 5.02 5.61 33.28
C VAL A 197 4.04 6.68 32.82
N LYS A 198 4.50 7.93 32.79
CA LYS A 198 3.73 9.10 32.33
C LYS A 198 4.39 9.77 31.14
N ASN A 199 3.65 10.58 30.38
CA ASN A 199 4.24 11.49 29.41
C ASN A 199 4.62 12.85 30.05
N GLY A 200 5.17 13.77 29.25
CA GLY A 200 5.52 15.12 29.72
C GLY A 200 4.33 15.98 30.17
N LYS A 201 3.10 15.58 29.84
CA LYS A 201 1.85 16.23 30.29
C LYS A 201 1.32 15.63 31.60
N GLY A 202 1.95 14.57 32.12
CA GLY A 202 1.53 13.87 33.33
C GLY A 202 0.44 12.81 33.12
N GLU A 203 0.07 12.52 31.88
CA GLU A 203 -0.89 11.46 31.55
C GLU A 203 -0.24 10.10 31.76
N VAL A 204 -0.95 9.18 32.42
CA VAL A 204 -0.47 7.82 32.67
C VAL A 204 -0.56 7.00 31.38
N LEU A 205 0.59 6.58 30.88
CA LEU A 205 0.71 5.76 29.67
C LEU A 205 0.64 4.27 29.98
N ALA A 206 1.23 3.87 31.09
CA ALA A 206 1.26 2.48 31.54
C ALA A 206 1.52 2.38 33.05
N ALA A 207 1.07 1.28 33.64
CA ALA A 207 1.35 0.93 35.02
C ALA A 207 1.69 -0.56 35.13
N THR A 208 2.64 -0.88 36.01
CA THR A 208 3.03 -2.24 36.36
C THR A 208 3.48 -2.26 37.83
N THR A 209 4.05 -3.35 38.30
CA THR A 209 4.60 -3.45 39.66
C THR A 209 5.99 -4.04 39.62
N LEU A 210 6.81 -3.72 40.62
CA LEU A 210 8.08 -4.41 40.84
C LEU A 210 7.84 -5.91 41.05
N GLY A 211 8.66 -6.74 40.42
CA GLY A 211 8.73 -8.17 40.69
C GLY A 211 9.41 -8.47 42.04
N PRO A 212 9.66 -9.76 42.34
CA PRO A 212 10.41 -10.16 43.52
C PRO A 212 11.81 -9.51 43.56
N GLY A 213 12.18 -8.95 44.70
CA GLY A 213 13.54 -8.44 44.92
C GLY A 213 14.54 -9.59 45.03
N LYS A 214 15.68 -9.47 44.36
CA LYS A 214 16.81 -10.40 44.41
C LYS A 214 17.95 -9.81 45.23
N SER A 215 18.37 -10.54 46.26
CA SER A 215 19.44 -10.09 47.16
C SER A 215 20.81 -10.13 46.48
N GLY A 216 21.58 -9.05 46.63
CA GLY A 216 23.02 -9.01 46.41
C GLY A 216 23.77 -8.67 47.70
N ASN A 217 25.06 -8.34 47.60
CA ASN A 217 25.92 -8.09 48.77
C ASN A 217 25.51 -6.84 49.59
N ALA A 218 25.05 -5.78 48.93
CA ALA A 218 24.59 -4.52 49.55
C ALA A 218 23.48 -3.87 48.71
N ASN A 219 22.79 -4.68 47.90
CA ASN A 219 21.75 -4.21 47.01
C ASN A 219 20.59 -5.18 46.93
N CYS A 220 19.43 -4.63 46.57
CA CYS A 220 18.22 -5.35 46.29
C CYS A 220 17.74 -4.98 44.90
N THR A 221 17.73 -5.97 44.00
CA THR A 221 17.44 -5.74 42.59
C THR A 221 16.03 -6.23 42.26
N PHE A 222 15.21 -5.36 41.68
CA PHE A 222 13.85 -5.65 41.24
C PHE A 222 13.78 -5.53 39.73
N THR A 223 13.03 -6.42 39.09
CA THR A 223 12.75 -6.36 37.65
C THR A 223 11.28 -6.09 37.40
N PHE A 224 10.99 -5.45 36.28
CA PHE A 224 9.62 -5.23 35.81
C PHE A 224 9.61 -5.12 34.28
N THR A 225 8.43 -5.28 33.68
CA THR A 225 8.24 -5.09 32.24
C THR A 225 7.04 -4.18 32.02
N VAL A 226 7.16 -3.26 31.08
CA VAL A 226 6.11 -2.32 30.70
C VAL A 226 5.95 -2.30 29.18
N ALA A 227 4.71 -2.28 28.70
CA ALA A 227 4.41 -2.09 27.29
C ALA A 227 4.23 -0.59 27.01
N LEU A 228 5.01 -0.06 26.08
CA LEU A 228 5.00 1.35 25.71
C LEU A 228 4.82 1.48 24.20
N THR A 229 4.19 2.58 23.80
CA THR A 229 4.03 2.97 22.40
C THR A 229 4.81 4.27 22.20
N GLU A 230 5.52 4.39 21.09
CA GLU A 230 6.19 5.61 20.65
C GLU A 230 5.20 6.80 20.54
N GLY A 231 5.72 8.02 20.36
CA GLY A 231 4.93 9.20 20.01
C GLY A 231 4.77 10.21 21.14
N GLN A 232 5.33 9.92 22.33
CA GLN A 232 5.38 10.85 23.46
C GLN A 232 6.66 11.69 23.43
N ASP A 233 6.58 12.92 23.93
CA ASP A 233 7.72 13.84 24.04
C ASP A 233 8.82 13.30 24.99
N ARG A 234 8.40 12.63 26.05
CA ARG A 234 9.24 11.94 27.04
C ARG A 234 8.44 10.89 27.79
N TYR A 235 9.14 9.96 28.43
CA TYR A 235 8.58 8.93 29.30
C TYR A 235 9.13 9.11 30.71
N VAL A 236 8.26 9.47 31.64
CA VAL A 236 8.58 9.73 33.04
C VAL A 236 8.20 8.50 33.86
N LEU A 237 9.19 7.74 34.31
CA LEU A 237 9.02 6.57 35.13
C LEU A 237 9.13 6.91 36.61
N SER A 238 8.21 6.37 37.40
CA SER A 238 8.17 6.52 38.85
C SER A 238 7.99 5.16 39.51
N VAL A 239 8.71 4.94 40.61
CA VAL A 239 8.59 3.72 41.43
C VAL A 239 8.03 4.14 42.79
N GLY A 240 6.77 3.79 43.06
CA GLY A 240 6.05 4.24 44.25
C GLY A 240 6.07 5.76 44.36
N ARG A 241 6.73 6.28 45.39
CA ARG A 241 6.93 7.72 45.64
C ARG A 241 8.40 8.14 45.53
N ARG A 242 9.26 7.30 44.94
CA ARG A 242 10.73 7.42 45.04
C ARG A 242 11.36 8.17 43.86
N GLY A 243 10.74 9.29 43.48
CA GLY A 243 11.21 10.16 42.42
C GLY A 243 10.80 9.71 41.03
N GLU A 244 11.23 10.49 40.05
CA GLU A 244 10.86 10.37 38.65
C GLU A 244 12.11 10.34 37.76
N PHE A 245 12.12 9.47 36.77
CA PHE A 245 13.21 9.27 35.83
C PHE A 245 12.69 9.47 34.41
N SER A 246 13.28 10.42 33.68
CA SER A 246 12.85 10.76 32.33
C SER A 246 13.72 10.07 31.27
N TYR A 247 13.09 9.46 30.28
CA TYR A 247 13.74 8.79 29.15
C TYR A 247 13.08 9.19 27.83
N SER A 248 13.82 9.08 26.72
CA SER A 248 13.24 9.04 25.37
C SER A 248 12.82 7.60 25.01
N PHE A 249 11.94 7.45 24.00
CA PHE A 249 11.54 6.13 23.52
C PHE A 249 12.75 5.32 23.03
N GLU A 250 13.64 5.95 22.26
CA GLU A 250 14.87 5.33 21.74
C GLU A 250 15.77 4.80 22.86
N GLN A 251 15.91 5.56 23.96
CA GLN A 251 16.70 5.11 25.11
C GLN A 251 16.10 3.85 25.76
N LEU A 252 14.78 3.82 25.90
CA LEU A 252 14.06 2.70 26.50
C LEU A 252 14.21 1.42 25.66
N VAL A 253 14.09 1.53 24.33
CA VAL A 253 14.23 0.38 23.43
C VAL A 253 15.69 -0.08 23.32
N ALA A 254 16.64 0.86 23.23
CA ALA A 254 18.04 0.51 23.01
C ALA A 254 18.79 0.02 24.26
N LYS A 255 18.46 0.56 25.44
CA LYS A 255 19.23 0.34 26.68
C LYS A 255 18.40 -0.26 27.81
N GLY A 256 17.08 -0.32 27.68
CA GLY A 256 16.18 -0.67 28.77
C GLY A 256 16.12 0.41 29.85
N ILE A 257 15.54 0.07 31.00
CA ILE A 257 15.44 0.98 32.14
C ILE A 257 16.40 0.53 33.23
N LEU A 258 17.24 1.44 33.70
CA LEU A 258 18.03 1.27 34.92
C LEU A 258 17.76 2.46 35.83
N MET A 259 17.23 2.17 37.01
CA MET A 259 16.98 3.14 38.08
C MET A 259 17.71 2.68 39.33
N GLN A 260 18.39 3.60 40.00
CA GLN A 260 19.12 3.33 41.22
C GLN A 260 18.65 4.29 42.31
N LEU A 261 18.43 3.75 43.50
CA LEU A 261 18.04 4.49 44.69
C LEU A 261 18.87 3.98 45.86
N GLY A 262 19.32 4.87 46.73
CA GLY A 262 20.16 4.53 47.86
C GLY A 262 21.41 5.40 47.91
N GLN A 263 22.21 5.23 48.96
CA GLN A 263 23.55 5.80 49.10
C GLN A 263 24.56 4.68 49.33
#